data_AF-A0A1Y1UNJ3-F1
#
_entry.id   AF-A0A1Y1UNJ3-F1
#
_cell.length_a   1.000
_cell.length_b   1.000
_cell.length_c   1.000
_cell.angle_alpha   90.00
_cell.angle_beta   90.00
_cell.angle_gamma   90.00
#
_symmetry.space_group_name_H-M   'P 1'
#
loop_
_entity.id
_entity.type
_entity.pdbx_description
1 polymer ?
#
loop_
_entity_poly.entity_id
_entity_poly.type
_entity_poly.pdbx_seq_one_letter_code
_entity_poly.pdbx_strand_id
1 'polypeptide(L)'
;MSHLDQVASHRTSDTIEQGNGNHHHTEAKYGGGQSVARYLTAGGTPADSSNPAFPVYHRKLGNPSPLGLLGFGGTTFLLSLYNVNTRGINTPNVILGPALAYGGLAQLIAGIEEWVCGNTFAGTAFSSYGAFWISFACLYIPQFKIADAYAVAGEFDNAVGLFLAMWGVITFIFFLACWKSSIALCALFGCLDVTFWLLTAAFLAPNAKCGIAGGAMGIVTAFIAFYIALAGMLTPDTSYYTLPTGDLSRAKKNE
;
A
#
# COMPACT_ATOMS: atom_id res chain seq x y z
N MET A 1 66.64 10.31 -2.37
CA MET A 1 66.33 11.70 -2.75
C MET A 1 65.97 11.67 -4.23
N SER A 2 64.71 12.02 -4.57
CA SER A 2 64.19 12.27 -5.94
C SER A 2 64.07 11.01 -6.85
N HIS A 3 63.06 10.77 -7.71
CA HIS A 3 61.84 11.47 -8.13
C HIS A 3 60.92 10.46 -8.89
N LEU A 4 59.68 10.89 -9.09
CA LEU A 4 58.44 10.29 -9.63
C LEU A 4 58.46 9.60 -11.02
N ASP A 5 57.46 8.73 -11.21
CA ASP A 5 56.47 8.68 -12.32
C ASP A 5 56.25 7.37 -13.11
N GLN A 6 54.96 7.19 -13.47
CA GLN A 6 54.32 6.32 -14.48
C GLN A 6 53.90 4.88 -14.12
N VAL A 7 52.61 4.74 -13.80
CA VAL A 7 51.81 3.53 -14.04
C VAL A 7 50.64 3.91 -14.95
N ALA A 8 50.66 3.42 -16.20
CA ALA A 8 49.50 3.42 -17.08
C ALA A 8 49.63 2.27 -18.09
N SER A 9 48.87 1.18 -17.92
CA SER A 9 48.51 0.29 -19.04
C SER A 9 47.32 -0.62 -18.69
N HIS A 10 46.62 -1.03 -19.76
CA HIS A 10 45.51 -2.01 -19.88
C HIS A 10 44.08 -1.44 -19.77
N ARG A 11 43.45 -1.04 -20.89
CA ARG A 11 42.74 -1.85 -21.93
C ARG A 11 41.57 -2.68 -21.37
N THR A 12 40.37 -2.33 -21.83
CA THR A 12 39.35 -3.30 -22.23
C THR A 12 38.52 -2.67 -23.35
N SER A 13 38.52 -3.36 -24.49
CA SER A 13 37.63 -3.14 -25.63
C SER A 13 36.24 -3.68 -25.28
N ASP A 14 35.19 -3.04 -25.77
CA ASP A 14 34.15 -3.74 -26.56
C ASP A 14 33.24 -2.72 -27.24
N THR A 15 32.97 -3.01 -28.51
CA THR A 15 32.28 -2.18 -29.49
C THR A 15 30.86 -2.72 -29.65
N ILE A 16 29.84 -1.85 -29.67
CA ILE A 16 28.53 -2.20 -30.24
C ILE A 16 28.15 -1.11 -31.24
N GLU A 17 28.17 -1.49 -32.52
CA GLU A 17 27.48 -0.81 -33.62
C GLU A 17 25.97 -0.84 -33.38
N GLN A 18 25.27 0.28 -33.63
CA GLN A 18 23.89 0.23 -34.11
C GLN A 18 23.63 1.36 -35.11
N GLY A 19 23.12 0.94 -36.26
CA GLY A 19 22.91 1.72 -37.47
C GLY A 19 21.68 2.64 -37.46
N ASN A 20 21.70 3.43 -38.53
CA ASN A 20 20.89 4.58 -38.93
C ASN A 20 19.39 4.29 -39.20
N GLY A 21 18.52 5.27 -38.92
CA GLY A 21 17.09 5.24 -39.29
C GLY A 21 16.27 6.48 -38.89
N ASN A 22 16.48 7.62 -39.55
CA ASN A 22 15.60 8.77 -39.80
C ASN A 22 14.52 9.20 -38.79
N HIS A 23 14.78 10.32 -38.09
CA HIS A 23 13.75 11.28 -37.66
C HIS A 23 13.90 12.59 -38.44
N HIS A 24 12.88 12.96 -39.22
CA HIS A 24 12.72 14.32 -39.73
C HIS A 24 12.00 15.16 -38.66
N HIS A 25 12.73 16.04 -37.97
CA HIS A 25 12.21 17.31 -37.50
C HIS A 25 13.36 18.31 -37.44
N THR A 26 13.25 19.34 -38.28
CA THR A 26 14.24 20.39 -38.50
C THR A 26 14.17 21.39 -37.35
N GLU A 27 15.17 21.40 -36.47
CA GLU A 27 15.43 22.53 -35.57
C GLU A 27 16.76 23.19 -35.93
N ALA A 28 16.68 24.50 -36.17
CA ALA A 28 17.80 25.35 -36.54
C ALA A 28 18.82 25.43 -35.39
N LYS A 29 20.04 24.96 -35.65
CA LYS A 29 21.16 25.02 -34.71
C LYS A 29 21.79 26.40 -34.71
N TYR A 30 21.65 27.12 -33.60
CA TYR A 30 22.64 28.08 -33.12
C TYR A 30 23.31 27.51 -31.86
N GLY A 31 24.63 27.34 -31.89
CA GLY A 31 25.51 27.36 -30.72
C GLY A 31 25.54 26.14 -29.78
N GLY A 32 26.46 25.19 -30.06
CA GLY A 32 27.44 24.71 -29.07
C GLY A 32 27.02 24.18 -27.69
N GLY A 33 25.89 23.49 -27.52
CA GLY A 33 25.56 22.75 -26.28
C GLY A 33 25.50 21.25 -26.50
N GLN A 34 26.22 20.45 -25.70
CA GLN A 34 26.05 19.00 -25.68
C GLN A 34 24.57 18.65 -25.37
N SER A 35 24.02 17.66 -26.06
CA SER A 35 22.71 17.09 -25.73
C SER A 35 22.76 16.59 -24.28
N VAL A 36 22.05 17.28 -23.39
CA VAL A 36 21.91 16.87 -21.99
C VAL A 36 20.94 15.69 -21.99
N ALA A 37 21.47 14.47 -22.14
CA ALA A 37 20.69 13.27 -21.92
C ALA A 37 20.17 13.31 -20.48
N ARG A 38 18.85 13.37 -20.31
CA ARG A 38 18.19 13.34 -19.01
C ARG A 38 18.36 11.94 -18.43
N TYR A 39 19.39 11.75 -17.62
CA TYR A 39 19.61 10.48 -16.93
C TYR A 39 18.42 10.20 -16.00
N LEU A 40 17.79 9.05 -16.17
CA LEU A 40 16.77 8.56 -15.25
C LEU A 40 17.49 7.95 -14.05
N THR A 41 17.09 8.34 -12.84
CA THR A 41 17.61 7.74 -11.61
C THR A 41 17.15 6.30 -11.48
N ALA A 42 17.79 5.53 -10.58
CA ALA A 42 17.32 4.19 -10.20
C ALA A 42 15.89 4.17 -9.64
N GLY A 43 15.34 5.33 -9.25
CA GLY A 43 13.95 5.53 -8.82
C GLY A 43 13.02 6.11 -9.89
N GLY A 44 13.45 6.18 -11.16
CA GLY A 44 12.62 6.61 -12.29
C GLY A 44 12.39 8.12 -12.43
N THR A 45 12.96 8.94 -11.56
CA THR A 45 12.89 10.40 -11.66
C THR A 45 14.02 10.95 -12.55
N PRO A 46 13.79 12.01 -13.33
CA PRO A 46 14.86 12.74 -14.00
C PRO A 46 15.92 13.23 -13.02
N ALA A 47 17.20 12.98 -13.31
CA ALA A 47 18.29 13.63 -12.61
C ALA A 47 18.22 15.15 -12.90
N ASP A 48 17.79 15.92 -11.90
CA ASP A 48 17.73 17.38 -11.97
C ASP A 48 18.95 17.97 -11.26
N SER A 49 19.87 18.52 -12.06
CA SER A 49 21.06 19.24 -11.59
C SER A 49 20.93 20.75 -11.79
N SER A 50 19.69 21.29 -11.89
CA SER A 50 19.43 22.71 -12.17
C SER A 50 19.89 23.68 -11.08
N ASN A 51 20.20 23.20 -9.88
CA ASN A 51 20.69 24.03 -8.78
C ASN A 51 22.17 23.71 -8.43
N PRO A 52 23.14 24.48 -8.93
CA PRO A 52 24.56 24.26 -8.67
C PRO A 52 25.02 24.70 -7.27
N ALA A 53 24.18 25.42 -6.51
CA ALA A 53 24.56 25.98 -5.21
C ALA A 53 24.46 24.98 -4.05
N PHE A 54 23.74 23.87 -4.23
CA PHE A 54 23.57 22.84 -3.21
C PHE A 54 23.93 21.47 -3.77
N PRO A 55 24.59 20.60 -2.98
CA PRO A 55 24.78 19.21 -3.38
C PRO A 55 23.43 18.51 -3.56
N VAL A 56 23.26 17.81 -4.68
CA VAL A 56 22.09 16.97 -4.93
C VAL A 56 22.18 15.74 -4.03
N TYR A 57 21.33 15.68 -3.01
CA TYR A 57 21.22 14.49 -2.15
C TYR A 57 20.27 13.48 -2.80
N HIS A 58 20.82 12.44 -3.42
CA HIS A 58 20.04 11.31 -3.91
C HIS A 58 19.70 10.37 -2.73
N ARG A 59 18.47 10.43 -2.23
CA ARG A 59 18.01 9.61 -1.10
C ARG A 59 17.20 8.42 -1.63
N LYS A 60 17.61 7.18 -1.30
CA LYS A 60 16.75 6.00 -1.45
C LYS A 60 15.79 5.97 -0.26
N LEU A 61 14.50 6.17 -0.51
CA LEU A 61 13.48 6.07 0.54
C LEU A 61 13.23 4.58 0.89
N GLY A 62 12.83 4.34 2.14
CA GLY A 62 12.36 3.02 2.57
C GLY A 62 11.02 2.69 1.91
N ASN A 63 10.63 1.41 1.93
CA ASN A 63 9.31 0.98 1.51
C ASN A 63 8.35 1.05 2.72
N PRO A 64 7.35 1.95 2.74
CA PRO A 64 6.43 2.07 3.86
C PRO A 64 5.25 1.06 3.80
N SER A 65 5.03 0.41 2.64
CA SER A 65 3.92 -0.55 2.45
C SER A 65 3.82 -1.64 3.51
N PRO A 66 4.92 -2.28 3.97
CA PRO A 66 4.83 -3.29 5.01
C PRO A 66 4.23 -2.77 6.32
N LEU A 67 4.54 -1.52 6.71
CA LEU A 67 3.98 -0.92 7.93
C LEU A 67 2.45 -0.77 7.80
N GLY A 68 2.00 -0.22 6.66
CA GLY A 68 0.57 -0.06 6.39
C GLY A 68 -0.19 -1.38 6.37
N LEU A 69 0.39 -2.41 5.74
CA LEU A 69 -0.21 -3.74 5.63
C LEU A 69 -0.23 -4.50 6.96
N LEU A 70 0.81 -4.38 7.79
CA LEU A 70 0.81 -4.99 9.13
C LEU A 70 -0.17 -4.28 10.07
N GLY A 71 -0.26 -2.95 10.01
CA GLY A 71 -1.24 -2.17 10.77
C GLY A 71 -2.67 -2.57 10.44
N PHE A 72 -2.97 -2.63 9.14
CA PHE A 72 -4.24 -3.11 8.61
C PHE A 72 -4.53 -4.56 9.01
N GLY A 73 -3.62 -5.49 8.66
CA GLY A 73 -3.80 -6.92 8.85
C GLY A 73 -3.90 -7.29 10.32
N GLY A 74 -3.08 -6.70 11.19
CA GLY A 74 -3.09 -6.97 12.63
C GLY A 74 -4.40 -6.57 13.29
N THR A 75 -4.90 -5.38 12.95
CA THR A 75 -6.18 -4.87 13.48
C THR A 75 -7.36 -5.66 12.92
N THR A 76 -7.34 -5.97 11.61
CA THR A 76 -8.36 -6.79 10.96
C THR A 76 -8.42 -8.20 11.55
N PHE A 77 -7.27 -8.83 11.77
CA PHE A 77 -7.17 -10.15 12.38
C PHE A 77 -7.85 -10.18 13.75
N LEU A 78 -7.51 -9.22 14.63
CA LEU A 78 -8.08 -9.16 15.97
C LEU A 78 -9.60 -8.93 15.96
N LEU A 79 -10.09 -7.97 15.16
CA LEU A 79 -11.54 -7.74 15.03
C LEU A 79 -12.26 -8.97 14.49
N SER A 80 -11.64 -9.66 13.52
CA SER A 80 -12.22 -10.84 12.89
C SER A 80 -12.31 -12.03 13.85
N LEU A 81 -11.38 -12.16 14.80
CA LEU A 81 -11.47 -13.15 15.88
C LEU A 81 -12.67 -12.89 16.79
N TYR A 82 -13.01 -11.63 17.07
CA TYR A 82 -14.24 -11.27 17.79
C TYR A 82 -15.48 -11.58 16.97
N ASN A 83 -15.48 -11.28 15.67
CA ASN A 83 -16.62 -11.55 14.78
C ASN A 83 -16.97 -13.05 14.70
N VAL A 84 -15.97 -13.95 14.79
CA VAL A 84 -16.19 -15.40 14.88
C VAL A 84 -16.43 -15.92 16.31
N ASN A 85 -16.60 -15.03 17.29
CA ASN A 85 -16.81 -15.35 18.71
C ASN A 85 -15.72 -16.24 19.32
N THR A 86 -14.47 -16.02 18.94
CA THR A 86 -13.33 -16.75 19.50
C THR A 86 -13.34 -16.62 21.01
N ARG A 87 -13.27 -17.75 21.72
CA ARG A 87 -13.28 -17.81 23.20
C ARG A 87 -14.56 -17.25 23.86
N GLY A 88 -15.64 -17.04 23.10
CA GLY A 88 -16.91 -16.53 23.61
C GLY A 88 -16.87 -15.04 24.02
N ILE A 89 -15.92 -14.28 23.47
CA ILE A 89 -15.79 -12.84 23.77
C ILE A 89 -16.74 -12.05 22.88
N ASN A 90 -17.73 -11.40 23.48
CA ASN A 90 -18.71 -10.57 22.78
C ASN A 90 -18.44 -9.06 22.87
N THR A 91 -17.51 -8.65 23.73
CA THR A 91 -17.19 -7.24 23.97
C THR A 91 -15.83 -6.90 23.34
N PRO A 92 -15.77 -6.33 22.13
CA PRO A 92 -14.53 -6.14 21.40
C PRO A 92 -13.73 -4.91 21.87
N ASN A 93 -13.80 -4.51 23.14
CA ASN A 93 -13.26 -3.22 23.60
C ASN A 93 -11.73 -3.08 23.40
N VAL A 94 -11.00 -4.20 23.42
CA VAL A 94 -9.55 -4.21 23.16
C VAL A 94 -9.23 -3.73 21.75
N ILE A 95 -10.17 -3.79 20.79
CA ILE A 95 -9.93 -3.34 19.41
C ILE A 95 -9.67 -1.84 19.30
N LEU A 96 -10.14 -1.04 20.26
CA LEU A 96 -9.98 0.42 20.21
C LEU A 96 -8.51 0.85 20.17
N GLY A 97 -7.65 0.16 20.93
CA GLY A 97 -6.20 0.41 20.96
C GLY A 97 -5.54 0.27 19.59
N PRO A 98 -5.52 -0.93 18.98
CA PRO A 98 -4.94 -1.14 17.66
C PRO A 98 -5.69 -0.39 16.56
N ALA A 99 -7.00 -0.17 16.66
CA ALA A 99 -7.75 0.65 15.70
C ALA A 99 -7.30 2.12 15.69
N LEU A 100 -6.98 2.71 16.85
CA LEU A 100 -6.46 4.08 16.89
C LEU A 100 -4.96 4.13 16.55
N ALA A 101 -4.16 3.25 17.13
CA ALA A 101 -2.71 3.36 17.07
C ALA A 101 -2.10 2.71 15.81
N TYR A 102 -2.53 1.50 15.45
CA TYR A 102 -1.84 0.67 14.48
C TYR A 102 -2.55 0.61 13.13
N GLY A 103 -3.76 0.05 13.09
CA GLY A 103 -4.64 0.13 11.92
C GLY A 103 -5.06 1.56 11.61
N GLY A 104 -5.03 2.47 12.59
CA GLY A 104 -5.36 3.88 12.42
C GLY A 104 -4.15 4.74 12.08
N LEU A 105 -3.46 5.23 13.11
CA LEU A 105 -2.39 6.22 13.00
C LEU A 105 -1.17 5.71 12.22
N ALA A 106 -0.62 4.55 12.57
CA ALA A 106 0.56 4.03 11.89
C ALA A 106 0.27 3.74 10.40
N GLN A 107 -0.91 3.20 10.10
CA GLN A 107 -1.35 2.98 8.73
C GLN A 107 -1.55 4.29 7.95
N LEU A 108 -2.13 5.33 8.59
CA LEU A 108 -2.25 6.65 7.98
C LEU A 108 -0.88 7.28 7.68
N ILE A 109 0.08 7.15 8.61
CA ILE A 109 1.47 7.60 8.40
C ILE A 109 2.09 6.87 7.20
N ALA A 110 1.96 5.54 7.14
CA ALA A 110 2.43 4.77 5.98
C ALA A 110 1.80 5.25 4.66
N GLY A 111 0.52 5.63 4.68
CA GLY A 111 -0.14 6.24 3.52
C GLY A 111 0.45 7.58 3.08
N ILE A 112 0.80 8.45 4.04
CA ILE A 112 1.48 9.71 3.77
C ILE A 112 2.88 9.44 3.17
N GLU A 113 3.60 8.47 3.71
CA GLU A 113 4.93 8.07 3.22
C GLU A 113 4.89 7.48 1.81
N GLU A 114 3.84 6.73 1.45
CA GLU A 114 3.64 6.22 0.09
C GLU A 114 3.43 7.35 -0.94
N TRP A 115 2.74 8.44 -0.59
CA TRP A 115 2.65 9.61 -1.47
C TRP A 115 4.01 10.27 -1.70
N VAL A 116 4.86 10.32 -0.67
CA VAL A 116 6.25 10.80 -0.81
C VAL A 116 7.06 9.87 -1.72
N CYS A 117 6.77 8.57 -1.71
CA CYS A 117 7.38 7.59 -2.61
C CYS A 117 6.77 7.58 -4.02
N GLY A 118 5.74 8.40 -4.30
CA GLY A 118 5.08 8.50 -5.61
C GLY A 118 4.06 7.38 -5.90
N ASN A 119 3.62 6.64 -4.88
CA ASN A 119 2.66 5.56 -5.02
C ASN A 119 1.24 6.03 -4.64
N THR A 120 0.52 6.54 -5.64
CA THR A 120 -0.85 7.05 -5.44
C THR A 120 -1.78 5.97 -4.91
N PHE A 121 -1.71 4.75 -5.43
CA PHE A 121 -2.63 3.68 -5.04
C PHE A 121 -2.47 3.34 -3.56
N ALA A 122 -1.24 3.02 -3.13
CA ALA A 122 -1.00 2.62 -1.75
C ALA A 122 -1.18 3.79 -0.78
N GLY A 123 -0.77 5.00 -1.17
CA GLY A 123 -0.96 6.20 -0.35
C GLY A 123 -2.42 6.50 -0.09
N THR A 124 -3.27 6.41 -1.13
CA THR A 124 -4.72 6.57 -0.96
C THR A 124 -5.32 5.41 -0.16
N ALA A 125 -4.97 4.16 -0.46
CA ALA A 125 -5.50 3.00 0.24
C ALA A 125 -5.16 3.00 1.75
N PHE A 126 -3.88 3.16 2.11
CA PHE A 126 -3.47 3.15 3.52
C PHE A 126 -4.02 4.36 4.28
N SER A 127 -4.05 5.54 3.68
CA SER A 127 -4.67 6.71 4.33
C SER A 127 -6.17 6.51 4.56
N SER A 128 -6.89 5.97 3.57
CA SER A 128 -8.31 5.66 3.70
C SER A 128 -8.58 4.62 4.78
N TYR A 129 -7.87 3.50 4.80
CA TYR A 129 -8.09 2.48 5.83
C TYR A 129 -7.58 2.90 7.22
N GLY A 130 -6.56 3.76 7.29
CA GLY A 130 -6.17 4.45 8.52
C GLY A 130 -7.32 5.28 9.08
N ALA A 131 -7.97 6.08 8.23
CA ALA A 131 -9.16 6.84 8.60
C ALA A 131 -10.36 5.94 8.93
N PHE A 132 -10.55 4.81 8.23
CA PHE A 132 -11.56 3.80 8.57
C PHE A 132 -11.39 3.34 10.02
N TRP A 133 -10.21 2.87 10.40
CA TRP A 133 -9.98 2.34 11.75
C TRP A 133 -10.16 3.39 12.84
N ILE A 134 -9.69 4.61 12.61
CA ILE A 134 -9.90 5.72 13.55
C ILE A 134 -11.40 6.02 13.67
N SER A 135 -12.11 6.17 12.55
CA SER A 135 -13.55 6.45 12.57
C SER A 135 -14.37 5.31 13.19
N PHE A 136 -13.99 4.05 12.95
CA PHE A 136 -14.61 2.88 13.55
C PHE A 136 -14.40 2.87 15.07
N ALA A 137 -13.19 3.18 15.55
CA ALA A 137 -12.92 3.31 16.98
C ALA A 137 -13.80 4.41 17.61
N CYS A 138 -13.99 5.55 16.93
CA CYS A 138 -14.84 6.62 17.43
C CYS A 138 -16.29 6.17 17.72
N LEU A 139 -16.84 5.23 16.95
CA LEU A 139 -18.20 4.70 17.17
C LEU A 139 -18.37 4.07 18.56
N TYR A 140 -17.30 3.49 19.10
CA TYR A 140 -17.33 2.70 20.33
C TYR A 140 -16.62 3.37 21.52
N ILE A 141 -16.04 4.56 21.34
CA ILE A 141 -15.48 5.35 22.45
C ILE A 141 -16.64 6.03 23.20
N PRO A 142 -16.91 5.67 24.48
CA PRO A 142 -18.07 6.18 25.21
C PRO A 142 -18.11 7.71 25.33
N GLN A 143 -16.94 8.35 25.38
CA GLN A 143 -16.81 9.80 25.53
C GLN A 143 -17.33 10.58 24.31
N PHE A 144 -17.39 9.95 23.13
CA PHE A 144 -17.94 10.59 21.93
C PHE A 144 -19.46 10.49 21.84
N LYS A 145 -20.10 9.65 22.66
CA LYS A 145 -21.56 9.51 22.77
C LYS A 145 -22.26 9.27 21.42
N ILE A 146 -21.59 8.63 20.46
CA ILE A 146 -22.16 8.34 19.14
C ILE A 146 -23.27 7.31 19.28
N ALA A 147 -23.00 6.17 19.93
CA ALA A 147 -24.01 5.15 20.19
C ALA A 147 -25.16 5.68 21.07
N ASP A 148 -24.85 6.50 22.08
CA ASP A 148 -25.84 7.10 22.99
C ASP A 148 -26.82 8.06 22.30
N ALA A 149 -26.47 8.59 21.12
CA ALA A 149 -27.34 9.47 20.36
C ALA A 149 -28.54 8.75 19.71
N TYR A 150 -28.48 7.41 19.60
CA TYR A 150 -29.54 6.61 19.00
C TYR A 150 -30.53 6.15 20.08
N ALA A 151 -31.75 6.71 20.04
CA ALA A 151 -32.79 6.41 21.02
C ALA A 151 -33.65 5.20 20.64
N VAL A 152 -33.67 4.82 19.36
CA VAL A 152 -34.49 3.71 18.85
C VAL A 152 -33.66 2.42 18.79
N ALA A 153 -34.19 1.33 19.34
CA ALA A 153 -33.52 0.03 19.34
C ALA A 153 -33.22 -0.44 17.90
N GLY A 154 -31.97 -0.85 17.66
CA GLY A 154 -31.49 -1.31 16.35
C GLY A 154 -31.13 -0.20 15.36
N GLU A 155 -31.42 1.08 15.66
CA GLU A 155 -31.07 2.20 14.77
C GLU A 155 -29.55 2.38 14.64
N PHE A 156 -28.83 2.23 15.75
CA PHE A 156 -27.37 2.26 15.76
C PHE A 156 -26.77 1.13 14.89
N ASP A 157 -27.28 -0.10 15.04
CA ASP A 157 -26.81 -1.25 14.25
C ASP A 157 -27.04 -1.03 12.75
N ASN A 158 -28.20 -0.48 12.38
CA ASN A 158 -28.47 -0.09 11.00
C ASN A 158 -27.49 0.99 10.49
N ALA A 159 -27.18 1.99 11.31
CA ALA A 159 -26.21 3.02 10.97
C ALA A 159 -24.79 2.44 10.77
N VAL A 160 -24.37 1.51 11.64
CA VAL A 160 -23.10 0.77 11.48
C VAL A 160 -23.10 -0.07 10.20
N GLY A 161 -24.21 -0.74 9.88
CA GLY A 161 -24.38 -1.49 8.63
C GLY A 161 -24.22 -0.61 7.39
N LEU A 162 -24.82 0.58 7.38
CA LEU A 162 -24.66 1.56 6.30
C LEU A 162 -23.24 2.12 6.21
N PHE A 163 -22.60 2.38 7.35
CA PHE A 163 -21.20 2.76 7.41
C PHE A 163 -20.29 1.70 6.76
N LEU A 164 -20.49 0.42 7.09
CA LEU A 164 -19.75 -0.68 6.49
C LEU A 164 -20.07 -0.84 4.99
N ALA A 165 -21.31 -0.57 4.58
CA ALA A 165 -21.71 -0.63 3.16
C ALA A 165 -20.97 0.42 2.31
N MET A 166 -20.85 1.65 2.84
CA MET A 166 -20.03 2.70 2.23
C MET A 166 -18.57 2.25 2.06
N TRP A 167 -17.99 1.62 3.08
CA TRP A 167 -16.63 1.08 3.00
C TRP A 167 -16.50 -0.12 2.06
N GLY A 168 -17.54 -0.93 1.90
CA GLY A 168 -17.64 -1.94 0.86
C GLY A 168 -17.54 -1.32 -0.53
N VAL A 169 -18.32 -0.28 -0.83
CA VAL A 169 -18.24 0.44 -2.12
C VAL A 169 -16.84 1.03 -2.37
N ILE A 170 -16.24 1.66 -1.36
CA ILE A 170 -14.87 2.19 -1.45
C ILE A 170 -13.87 1.08 -1.73
N THR A 171 -13.99 -0.07 -1.05
CA THR A 171 -13.12 -1.23 -1.22
C THR A 171 -13.26 -1.83 -2.62
N PHE A 172 -14.49 -1.92 -3.14
CA PHE A 172 -14.75 -2.37 -4.50
C PHE A 172 -14.04 -1.47 -5.54
N ILE A 173 -14.03 -0.16 -5.34
CA ILE A 173 -13.29 0.77 -6.21
C ILE A 173 -11.78 0.48 -6.15
N PHE A 174 -11.21 0.25 -4.97
CA PHE A 174 -9.80 -0.14 -4.84
C PHE A 174 -9.50 -1.50 -5.47
N PHE A 175 -10.42 -2.46 -5.36
CA PHE A 175 -10.30 -3.77 -5.99
C PHE A 175 -10.22 -3.66 -7.52
N LEU A 176 -11.06 -2.82 -8.13
CA LEU A 176 -10.97 -2.54 -9.56
C LEU A 176 -9.67 -1.83 -9.94
N ALA A 177 -9.18 -0.93 -9.09
CA ALA A 177 -7.95 -0.18 -9.33
C ALA A 177 -6.68 -1.04 -9.21
N CYS A 178 -6.69 -2.16 -8.47
CA CYS A 178 -5.52 -3.01 -8.26
C CYS A 178 -5.38 -4.19 -9.26
N TRP A 179 -6.27 -4.31 -10.24
CA TRP A 179 -6.35 -5.47 -11.16
C TRP A 179 -5.06 -5.74 -11.98
N LYS A 180 -4.22 -4.72 -12.17
CA LYS A 180 -2.94 -4.82 -12.89
C LYS A 180 -1.71 -4.81 -11.97
N SER A 181 -1.91 -4.85 -10.66
CA SER A 181 -0.82 -4.76 -9.68
C SER A 181 -0.22 -6.15 -9.43
N SER A 182 -0.87 -6.96 -8.58
CA SER A 182 -0.43 -8.33 -8.30
C SER A 182 -1.60 -9.19 -7.87
N ILE A 183 -1.47 -10.52 -8.04
CA ILE A 183 -2.48 -11.48 -7.61
C ILE A 183 -2.71 -11.37 -6.10
N ALA A 184 -1.65 -11.25 -5.30
CA ALA A 184 -1.78 -11.12 -3.86
C ALA A 184 -2.57 -9.87 -3.46
N LEU A 185 -2.32 -8.72 -4.11
CA LEU A 185 -3.03 -7.48 -3.82
C LEU A 185 -4.49 -7.54 -4.28
N CYS A 186 -4.77 -8.15 -5.44
CA CYS A 186 -6.14 -8.40 -5.88
C CYS A 186 -6.88 -9.30 -4.89
N ALA A 187 -6.24 -10.38 -4.42
CA ALA A 187 -6.82 -11.29 -3.44
C ALA A 187 -7.12 -10.57 -2.11
N LEU A 188 -6.21 -9.69 -1.64
CA LEU A 188 -6.41 -8.89 -0.43
C LEU A 188 -7.69 -8.05 -0.54
N PHE A 189 -7.81 -7.24 -1.59
CA PHE A 189 -8.95 -6.35 -1.77
C PHE A 189 -10.24 -7.10 -2.09
N GLY A 190 -10.17 -8.21 -2.82
CA GLY A 190 -11.33 -9.06 -3.11
C GLY A 190 -11.89 -9.74 -1.85
N CYS A 191 -11.02 -10.30 -1.00
CA CYS A 191 -11.45 -10.87 0.28
C CYS A 191 -11.95 -9.78 1.24
N LEU A 192 -11.32 -8.61 1.26
CA LEU A 192 -11.77 -7.47 2.07
C LEU A 192 -13.15 -6.95 1.63
N ASP A 193 -13.41 -6.85 0.32
CA ASP A 193 -14.70 -6.43 -0.22
C ASP A 193 -15.82 -7.36 0.24
N VAL A 194 -15.62 -8.67 0.08
CA VAL A 194 -16.55 -9.70 0.58
C VAL A 194 -16.73 -9.60 2.10
N THR A 195 -15.67 -9.31 2.85
CA THR A 195 -15.72 -9.12 4.30
C THR A 195 -16.66 -7.97 4.67
N PHE A 196 -16.52 -6.80 4.03
CA PHE A 196 -17.41 -5.66 4.28
C PHE A 196 -18.87 -5.99 3.97
N TRP A 197 -19.16 -6.61 2.83
CA TRP A 197 -20.53 -6.96 2.46
C TRP A 197 -21.18 -7.99 3.40
N LEU A 198 -20.41 -8.98 3.88
CA LEU A 198 -20.90 -9.95 4.86
C LEU A 198 -21.19 -9.29 6.22
N LEU A 199 -20.33 -8.37 6.66
CA LEU A 199 -20.56 -7.63 7.91
C LEU A 199 -21.72 -6.64 7.77
N THR A 200 -21.85 -5.92 6.65
CA THR A 200 -23.02 -5.09 6.34
C THR A 200 -24.31 -5.90 6.41
N ALA A 201 -24.34 -7.08 5.80
CA ALA A 201 -25.50 -7.96 5.87
C ALA A 201 -25.79 -8.41 7.31
N ALA A 202 -24.76 -8.67 8.12
CA ALA A 202 -24.92 -9.05 9.52
C ALA A 202 -25.58 -7.96 10.36
N PHE A 203 -25.32 -6.67 10.07
CA PHE A 203 -25.92 -5.53 10.77
C PHE A 203 -27.30 -5.14 10.23
N LEU A 204 -27.47 -5.05 8.90
CA LEU A 204 -28.74 -4.63 8.27
C LEU A 204 -29.81 -5.73 8.26
N ALA A 205 -29.39 -7.00 8.26
CA ALA A 205 -30.26 -8.16 8.34
C ALA A 205 -29.74 -9.08 9.45
N PRO A 206 -30.05 -8.82 10.73
CA PRO A 206 -29.43 -9.43 11.90
C PRO A 206 -29.32 -10.95 11.81
N ASN A 207 -28.15 -11.42 11.34
CA ASN A 207 -27.88 -12.83 11.11
C ASN A 207 -26.48 -13.16 11.58
N ALA A 208 -26.40 -13.88 12.70
CA ALA A 208 -25.14 -14.28 13.32
C ALA A 208 -24.24 -15.07 12.36
N LYS A 209 -24.82 -15.82 11.41
CA LYS A 209 -24.03 -16.58 10.42
C LYS A 209 -23.29 -15.64 9.46
N CYS A 210 -23.89 -14.51 9.09
CA CYS A 210 -23.23 -13.51 8.26
C CYS A 210 -22.07 -12.85 9.02
N GLY A 211 -22.25 -12.57 10.32
CA GLY A 211 -21.18 -12.03 11.17
C GLY A 211 -19.98 -12.99 11.28
N ILE A 212 -20.25 -14.28 11.52
CA ILE A 212 -19.22 -15.32 11.57
C ILE A 212 -18.54 -15.49 10.21
N ALA A 213 -19.29 -15.51 9.11
CA ALA A 213 -18.74 -15.61 7.76
C ALA A 213 -17.85 -14.40 7.42
N GLY A 214 -18.30 -13.19 7.79
CA GLY A 214 -17.51 -11.96 7.65
C GLY A 214 -16.23 -12.01 8.46
N GLY A 215 -16.29 -12.47 9.71
CA GLY A 215 -15.09 -12.71 10.53
C GLY A 215 -14.15 -13.73 9.92
N ALA A 216 -14.65 -14.86 9.42
CA ALA A 216 -13.82 -15.87 8.77
C ALA A 216 -13.10 -15.32 7.53
N MET A 217 -13.81 -14.55 6.70
CA MET A 217 -13.20 -13.89 5.53
C MET A 217 -12.18 -12.82 5.95
N GLY A 218 -12.46 -12.06 7.00
CA GLY A 218 -11.52 -11.06 7.54
C GLY A 218 -10.22 -11.68 8.07
N ILE A 219 -10.27 -12.88 8.65
CA ILE A 219 -9.06 -13.64 9.02
C ILE A 219 -8.23 -13.97 7.77
N VAL A 220 -8.87 -14.45 6.69
CA VAL A 220 -8.19 -14.74 5.42
C VAL A 220 -7.55 -13.47 4.85
N THR A 221 -8.29 -12.36 4.80
CA THR A 221 -7.78 -11.04 4.38
C THR A 221 -6.55 -10.64 5.18
N ALA A 222 -6.57 -10.80 6.51
CA ALA A 222 -5.44 -10.44 7.36
C ALA A 222 -4.19 -11.26 7.05
N PHE A 223 -4.32 -12.57 6.83
CA PHE A 223 -3.18 -13.42 6.45
C PHE A 223 -2.60 -13.05 5.08
N ILE A 224 -3.44 -12.66 4.12
CA ILE A 224 -2.96 -12.15 2.83
C ILE A 224 -2.20 -10.83 3.04
N ALA A 225 -2.69 -9.93 3.91
CA ALA A 225 -1.98 -8.69 4.25
C ALA A 225 -0.61 -8.96 4.87
N PHE A 226 -0.53 -9.90 5.81
CA PHE A 226 0.73 -10.33 6.40
C PHE A 226 1.69 -10.91 5.38
N TYR A 227 1.18 -11.71 4.44
CA TYR A 227 1.98 -12.26 3.34
C TYR A 227 2.59 -11.16 2.46
N ILE A 228 1.78 -10.17 2.04
CA ILE A 228 2.26 -9.06 1.21
C ILE A 228 3.25 -8.20 1.99
N ALA A 229 2.99 -7.93 3.27
CA ALA A 229 3.91 -7.17 4.13
C ALA A 229 5.26 -7.88 4.26
N LEU A 230 5.24 -9.18 4.51
CA LEU A 230 6.45 -10.00 4.58
C LEU A 230 7.20 -9.95 3.25
N ALA A 231 6.52 -10.18 2.13
CA ALA A 231 7.13 -10.10 0.80
C ALA A 231 7.78 -8.73 0.54
N GLY A 232 7.20 -7.64 1.05
CA GLY A 232 7.75 -6.29 0.93
C GLY A 232 8.96 -6.00 1.85
N MET A 233 9.16 -6.77 2.92
CA MET A 233 10.32 -6.65 3.83
C MET A 233 11.49 -7.56 3.43
N LEU A 234 11.23 -8.65 2.73
CA LEU A 234 12.27 -9.59 2.28
C LEU A 234 13.02 -9.00 1.08
N THR A 235 14.12 -8.32 1.36
CA THR A 235 15.06 -7.80 0.36
C THR A 235 16.31 -8.69 0.29
N PRO A 236 17.12 -8.60 -0.77
CA PRO A 236 18.42 -9.32 -0.82
C PRO A 236 19.35 -8.97 0.34
N ASP A 237 19.17 -7.81 0.96
CA ASP A 237 19.97 -7.35 2.11
C ASP A 237 19.48 -7.94 3.44
N THR A 238 18.19 -8.30 3.54
CA THR A 238 17.55 -8.77 4.79
C THR A 238 17.19 -10.25 4.79
N SER A 239 17.17 -10.91 3.63
CA SER A 239 16.70 -12.29 3.48
C SER A 239 17.47 -13.09 2.44
N TYR A 240 17.56 -14.40 2.67
CA TYR A 240 18.12 -15.39 1.73
C TYR A 240 17.16 -15.77 0.58
N TYR A 241 15.88 -15.39 0.68
CA TYR A 241 14.85 -15.72 -0.30
C TYR A 241 13.80 -14.61 -0.42
N THR A 242 13.07 -14.60 -1.54
CA THR A 242 11.94 -13.70 -1.80
C THR A 242 10.64 -14.50 -1.95
N LEU A 243 9.50 -13.83 -1.78
CA LEU A 243 8.18 -14.45 -1.89
C LEU A 243 7.46 -14.02 -3.18
N PRO A 244 6.82 -14.94 -3.90
CA PRO A 244 6.12 -14.60 -5.14
C PRO A 244 4.78 -13.92 -4.85
N THR A 245 4.59 -12.70 -5.33
CA THR A 245 3.30 -11.97 -5.21
C THR A 245 2.41 -12.11 -6.44
N GLY A 246 2.94 -12.69 -7.53
CA GLY A 246 2.24 -12.86 -8.80
C GLY A 246 2.04 -11.53 -9.51
N ASP A 247 3.10 -10.99 -10.10
CA ASP A 247 3.07 -9.72 -10.84
C ASP A 247 2.12 -9.82 -12.04
N LEU A 248 1.12 -8.93 -12.09
CA LEU A 248 0.14 -8.83 -13.18
C LEU A 248 0.40 -7.63 -14.09
N SER A 249 1.44 -6.84 -13.80
CA SER A 249 1.88 -5.78 -14.69
C SER A 249 2.30 -6.42 -16.01
N ARG A 250 1.84 -5.88 -17.13
CA ARG A 250 2.18 -6.42 -18.46
C ARG A 250 3.70 -6.37 -18.62
N ALA A 251 4.36 -7.52 -18.46
CA ALA A 251 5.69 -7.71 -19.01
C ALA A 251 5.58 -7.42 -20.50
N LYS A 252 6.21 -6.33 -20.99
CA LYS A 252 6.48 -6.18 -22.41
C LYS A 252 7.29 -7.42 -22.81
N LYS A 253 6.62 -8.38 -23.46
CA LYS A 253 7.33 -9.33 -24.32
C LYS A 253 7.99 -8.46 -25.38
N ASN A 254 9.31 -8.36 -25.31
CA ASN A 254 10.09 -7.87 -26.44
C ASN A 254 9.94 -8.94 -27.52
N GLU A 255 9.04 -8.70 -28.48
CA GLU A 255 9.02 -9.38 -29.78
C GLU A 255 10.03 -8.73 -30.73
#